data_AF-A0A6P5IYS1-F1
#
_entry.id   AF-A0A6P5IYS1-F1
#
_cell.length_a   1.000
_cell.length_b   1.000
_cell.length_c   1.000
_cell.angle_alpha   90.00
_cell.angle_beta   90.00
_cell.angle_gamma   90.00
#
_symmetry.space_group_name_H-M   'P 1'
#
loop_
_entity.id
_entity.type
_entity.pdbx_description
1 polymer ?
#
loop_
_entity_poly.entity_id
_entity_poly.type
_entity_poly.pdbx_seq_one_letter_code
_entity_poly.pdbx_strand_id
1 'polypeptide(L)'
;MNEDGITCVGRETPDWKGKQWLMRIVNRKGKTEGLSNPVMSWWTAQMQQPSGPVCRMCLQEPGDPEKLGEFLQRDNLRIHYFCLSLCSAAFQILSSGLPQRGRASDGFHGFLPEDIKKETSRAARKTCFVCKKKGAAIFCQKERCRRNFHLPCGRERGCISQFFGEYKSFCEKHRPTQDIQPEKRAEEDCILCCESLSGGNDDNIQSPCCSRMIYHRKCIQKYAHSSAKHFFKCPQCNNREEFPKEMLRMGIHIPDRDAAWELEPGAFSELYQRHQHCDAPICLYKDGRDNFENEGVMGASFCALGLYQPLVISL
;
A
#
# COMPACT_ATOMS: atom_id res chain seq x y z
N MET A 1 14.80 -27.48 53.04
CA MET A 1 15.14 -27.93 51.68
C MET A 1 14.26 -29.14 51.42
N ASN A 2 13.09 -28.93 50.81
CA ASN A 2 12.14 -29.99 50.51
C ASN A 2 11.81 -29.93 49.01
N GLU A 3 12.27 -30.98 48.33
CA GLU A 3 11.62 -31.81 47.32
C GLU A 3 10.91 -31.18 46.11
N ASP A 4 11.40 -31.64 44.95
CA ASP A 4 10.96 -31.44 43.58
C ASP A 4 9.57 -32.04 43.27
N GLY A 5 8.85 -31.38 42.35
CA GLY A 5 8.36 -32.08 41.16
C GLY A 5 6.86 -32.38 41.00
N ILE A 6 6.32 -31.86 39.88
CA ILE A 6 5.42 -32.54 38.90
C ILE A 6 3.90 -32.19 38.88
N THR A 7 3.60 -31.33 37.89
CA THR A 7 2.48 -31.27 36.92
C THR A 7 1.03 -31.03 37.36
N CYS A 8 0.44 -29.97 36.78
CA CYS A 8 -1.00 -29.86 36.56
C CYS A 8 -1.29 -29.63 35.07
N VAL A 9 -2.10 -30.53 34.50
CA VAL A 9 -2.57 -30.59 33.12
C VAL A 9 -3.76 -29.62 32.97
N GLY A 10 -3.66 -28.65 32.05
CA GLY A 10 -4.79 -27.75 31.72
C GLY A 10 -5.45 -28.15 30.41
N ARG A 11 -6.71 -28.63 30.46
CA ARG A 11 -7.61 -28.74 29.30
C ARG A 11 -8.76 -27.72 29.40
N GLU A 12 -8.90 -26.98 28.30
CA GLU A 12 -10.12 -26.53 27.60
C GLU A 12 -11.21 -25.65 28.28
N THR A 13 -11.22 -24.35 27.90
CA THR A 13 -12.34 -23.50 27.38
C THR A 13 -13.72 -23.40 28.12
N PRO A 14 -14.71 -22.64 27.62
CA PRO A 14 -14.83 -21.17 27.53
C PRO A 14 -16.13 -20.64 28.23
N ASP A 15 -16.23 -19.35 28.60
CA ASP A 15 -17.57 -18.74 28.67
C ASP A 15 -17.59 -17.23 28.40
N TRP A 16 -18.43 -16.88 27.44
CA TRP A 16 -18.84 -15.54 27.01
C TRP A 16 -20.33 -15.48 27.31
N LYS A 17 -20.78 -14.60 28.22
CA LYS A 17 -22.06 -13.88 28.10
C LYS A 17 -22.21 -12.79 29.14
N GLY A 18 -22.02 -11.54 28.68
CA GLY A 18 -22.41 -10.33 29.38
C GLY A 18 -23.91 -10.34 29.70
N LYS A 19 -24.23 -10.15 30.98
CA LYS A 19 -25.59 -9.92 31.46
C LYS A 19 -25.83 -8.41 31.54
N GLN A 20 -26.81 -7.97 30.76
CA GLN A 20 -27.35 -6.64 30.69
C GLN A 20 -28.17 -6.34 31.95
N TRP A 21 -27.83 -5.26 32.66
CA TRP A 21 -28.60 -4.79 33.81
C TRP A 21 -29.79 -3.94 33.32
N LEU A 22 -31.00 -4.47 33.45
CA LEU A 22 -32.25 -3.72 33.28
C LEU A 22 -32.64 -3.10 34.64
N MET A 23 -32.44 -1.79 34.79
CA MET A 23 -33.06 -1.05 35.90
C MET A 23 -34.57 -0.96 35.65
N ARG A 24 -35.36 -1.56 36.55
CA ARG A 24 -36.82 -1.39 36.64
C ARG A 24 -37.11 -0.20 37.56
N ILE A 25 -37.72 0.85 37.02
CA ILE A 25 -38.38 1.89 37.83
C ILE A 25 -39.88 1.56 37.83
N VAL A 26 -40.40 1.24 39.02
CA VAL A 26 -41.82 0.99 39.28
C VAL A 26 -42.47 2.30 39.70
N ASN A 27 -43.57 2.70 39.07
CA ASN A 27 -44.48 3.69 39.64
C ASN A 27 -45.87 3.09 39.87
N ARG A 28 -46.48 3.51 40.97
CA ARG A 28 -47.56 2.89 41.72
C ARG A 28 -48.79 3.80 41.58
N LYS A 29 -49.74 3.42 40.73
CA LYS A 29 -51.21 3.66 40.83
C LYS A 29 -51.87 3.32 39.49
N GLY A 30 -52.73 2.31 39.51
CA GLY A 30 -53.52 1.91 38.35
C GLY A 30 -54.62 2.92 38.01
N LYS A 31 -54.79 3.18 36.72
CA LYS A 31 -56.05 3.54 36.05
C LYS A 31 -55.84 3.41 34.53
N THR A 32 -56.80 2.76 33.88
CA THR A 32 -56.93 2.62 32.42
C THR A 32 -57.77 3.77 31.90
N GLU A 33 -57.21 4.61 31.01
CA GLU A 33 -58.02 5.46 30.12
C GLU A 33 -57.30 5.55 28.77
N GLY A 34 -58.01 5.17 27.71
CA GLY A 34 -57.59 5.37 26.34
C GLY A 34 -57.94 6.79 25.90
N LEU A 35 -57.00 7.49 25.28
CA LEU A 35 -57.24 8.66 24.45
C LEU A 35 -56.23 8.66 23.29
N SER A 36 -56.74 9.10 22.15
CA SER A 36 -56.35 8.76 20.80
C SER A 36 -55.31 9.70 20.17
N ASN A 37 -54.43 9.11 19.34
CA ASN A 37 -53.92 9.62 18.05
C ASN A 37 -52.73 10.64 18.03
N PRO A 38 -52.05 10.87 16.88
CA PRO A 38 -50.86 10.12 16.45
C PRO A 38 -49.73 11.04 15.96
N VAL A 39 -48.55 11.09 16.60
CA VAL A 39 -47.43 11.87 16.07
C VAL A 39 -46.09 11.22 16.43
N MET A 40 -45.34 10.80 15.39
CA MET A 40 -43.88 10.62 15.36
C MET A 40 -43.28 9.27 15.77
N SER A 41 -43.64 8.27 14.98
CA SER A 41 -42.95 7.00 14.75
C SER A 41 -41.64 7.14 13.93
N TRP A 42 -40.60 7.86 14.36
CA TRP A 42 -39.36 8.00 13.55
C TRP A 42 -38.04 8.06 14.35
N TRP A 43 -38.01 7.63 15.62
CA TRP A 43 -36.83 7.75 16.50
C TRP A 43 -36.21 6.40 16.94
N THR A 44 -36.07 5.42 16.04
CA THR A 44 -35.33 4.16 16.33
C THR A 44 -34.52 3.64 15.14
N ALA A 45 -33.81 4.53 14.43
CA ALA A 45 -32.80 4.13 13.45
C ALA A 45 -31.64 5.13 13.38
N GLN A 46 -31.10 5.55 14.52
CA GLN A 46 -29.78 6.17 14.55
C GLN A 46 -28.72 5.06 14.47
N MET A 47 -28.31 4.80 13.24
CA MET A 47 -27.05 4.13 12.91
C MET A 47 -25.94 4.71 13.79
N GLN A 48 -25.28 3.86 14.58
CA GLN A 48 -23.99 4.18 15.19
C GLN A 48 -23.01 4.53 14.07
N GLN A 49 -22.78 5.83 13.88
CA GLN A 49 -21.75 6.36 12.99
C GLN A 49 -20.38 6.06 13.62
N PRO A 50 -19.39 5.56 12.86
CA PRO A 50 -18.03 5.43 13.38
C PRO A 50 -17.46 6.81 13.73
N SER A 51 -16.80 6.90 14.88
CA SER A 51 -16.33 8.14 15.51
C SER A 51 -15.05 8.75 14.88
N GLY A 52 -14.59 8.24 13.74
CA GLY A 52 -13.33 8.64 13.10
C GLY A 52 -13.48 9.38 11.75
N PRO A 53 -12.42 10.03 11.24
CA PRO A 53 -12.43 10.65 9.92
C PRO A 53 -12.48 9.58 8.82
N VAL A 54 -13.64 9.39 8.19
CA VAL A 54 -13.78 8.49 7.04
C VAL A 54 -13.54 9.21 5.71
N CYS A 55 -13.00 8.48 4.73
CA CYS A 55 -12.85 8.93 3.36
C CYS A 55 -14.21 9.16 2.71
N ARG A 56 -14.40 10.33 2.08
CA ARG A 56 -15.65 10.74 1.41
C ARG A 56 -16.05 9.84 0.24
N MET A 57 -15.12 9.05 -0.32
CA MET A 57 -15.38 8.19 -1.48
C MET A 57 -15.65 6.74 -1.11
N CYS A 58 -14.76 6.11 -0.34
CA CYS A 58 -14.90 4.70 0.01
C CYS A 58 -15.62 4.47 1.35
N LEU A 59 -15.86 5.54 2.12
CA LEU A 59 -16.49 5.51 3.44
C LEU A 59 -15.76 4.62 4.45
N GLN A 60 -14.46 4.42 4.25
CA GLN A 60 -13.57 3.72 5.17
C GLN A 60 -12.69 4.72 5.93
N GLU A 61 -12.24 4.31 7.11
CA GLU A 61 -11.21 4.99 7.89
C GLU A 61 -9.87 5.07 7.11
N PRO A 62 -8.87 5.84 7.58
CA PRO A 62 -7.59 6.01 6.89
C PRO A 62 -6.95 4.67 6.52
N GLY A 63 -7.02 3.69 7.42
CA GLY A 63 -6.50 2.35 7.17
C GLY A 63 -5.01 2.37 6.84
N ASP A 64 -4.60 1.41 6.02
CA ASP A 64 -3.22 1.18 5.62
C ASP A 64 -2.83 2.07 4.41
N PRO A 65 -1.87 3.01 4.56
CA PRO A 65 -1.44 3.89 3.48
C PRO A 65 -0.84 3.17 2.28
N GLU A 66 -0.30 1.94 2.44
CA GLU A 66 0.21 1.16 1.30
C GLU A 66 -0.93 0.68 0.39
N LYS A 67 -2.13 0.45 0.97
CA LYS A 67 -3.28 -0.09 0.24
C LYS A 67 -4.15 0.99 -0.36
N LEU A 68 -4.35 2.08 0.38
CA LEU A 68 -5.28 3.16 0.03
C LEU A 68 -4.57 4.45 -0.35
N GLY A 69 -3.25 4.53 -0.18
CA GLY A 69 -2.49 5.76 -0.33
C GLY A 69 -2.61 6.62 0.92
N GLU A 70 -1.85 7.71 0.96
CA GLU A 70 -1.88 8.67 2.05
C GLU A 70 -3.32 9.16 2.31
N PHE A 71 -3.69 9.28 3.59
CA PHE A 71 -4.97 9.83 3.97
C PHE A 71 -4.88 11.35 4.03
N LEU A 72 -5.44 11.99 3.01
CA LEU A 72 -5.36 13.41 2.83
C LEU A 72 -6.49 14.11 3.59
N GLN A 73 -6.12 14.97 4.53
CA GLN A 73 -7.05 15.77 5.32
C GLN A 73 -6.69 17.25 5.26
N ARG A 74 -7.57 18.06 4.67
CA ARG A 74 -7.46 19.52 4.61
C ARG A 74 -8.87 20.10 4.55
N ASP A 75 -9.14 21.09 5.38
CA ASP A 75 -10.46 21.68 5.57
C ASP A 75 -11.55 20.61 5.84
N ASN A 76 -12.62 20.61 5.05
CA ASN A 76 -13.75 19.66 5.14
C ASN A 76 -13.61 18.45 4.20
N LEU A 77 -12.46 18.28 3.55
CA LEU A 77 -12.16 17.19 2.63
C LEU A 77 -11.26 16.15 3.30
N ARG A 78 -11.71 14.90 3.22
CA ARG A 78 -11.05 13.72 3.79
C ARG A 78 -11.11 12.63 2.74
N ILE A 79 -9.97 12.28 2.16
CA ILE A 79 -9.92 11.38 1.01
C ILE A 79 -8.61 10.61 0.97
N HIS A 80 -8.66 9.33 0.61
CA HIS A 80 -7.46 8.56 0.33
C HIS A 80 -6.84 8.99 -1.00
N TYR A 81 -5.51 9.15 -1.05
CA TYR A 81 -4.79 9.53 -2.26
C TYR A 81 -5.12 8.64 -3.45
N PHE A 82 -5.12 7.31 -3.29
CA PHE A 82 -5.45 6.41 -4.41
C PHE A 82 -6.92 6.47 -4.81
N CYS A 83 -7.84 6.73 -3.87
CA CYS A 83 -9.24 6.96 -4.22
C CYS A 83 -9.38 8.23 -5.06
N LEU A 84 -8.67 9.30 -4.69
CA LEU A 84 -8.65 10.55 -5.44
C LEU A 84 -8.04 10.34 -6.84
N SER A 85 -6.83 9.78 -6.95
CA SER A 85 -6.11 9.64 -8.22
C SER A 85 -6.89 8.81 -9.24
N LEU A 86 -7.42 7.65 -8.84
CA LEU A 86 -8.21 6.79 -9.74
C LEU A 86 -9.54 7.43 -10.14
N CYS A 87 -10.12 8.24 -9.25
CA CYS A 87 -11.36 8.95 -9.51
C CYS A 87 -11.16 10.14 -10.47
N SER A 88 -10.08 10.89 -10.29
CA SER A 88 -9.71 12.00 -11.17
C SER A 88 -9.46 11.52 -12.60
N ALA A 89 -8.81 10.37 -12.76
CA ALA A 89 -8.62 9.75 -14.07
C ALA A 89 -9.95 9.26 -14.68
N ALA A 90 -10.81 8.65 -13.86
CA ALA A 90 -12.18 8.32 -14.26
C ALA A 90 -12.99 9.55 -14.71
N PHE A 91 -12.68 10.74 -14.20
CA PHE A 91 -13.28 11.99 -14.66
C PHE A 91 -12.68 12.49 -15.97
N GLN A 92 -11.35 12.46 -16.13
CA GLN A 92 -10.68 12.84 -17.37
C GLN A 92 -11.20 12.05 -18.58
N ILE A 93 -11.56 10.79 -18.39
CA ILE A 93 -12.11 9.94 -19.45
C ILE A 93 -13.58 10.25 -19.75
N LEU A 94 -14.37 10.70 -18.77
CA LEU A 94 -15.83 10.86 -18.88
C LEU A 94 -16.30 12.32 -19.05
N SER A 95 -15.41 13.30 -19.01
CA SER A 95 -15.70 14.74 -19.11
C SER A 95 -14.44 15.50 -19.59
N SER A 96 -14.58 16.77 -19.97
CA SER A 96 -13.48 17.65 -20.47
C SER A 96 -12.40 18.02 -19.44
N GLY A 97 -12.04 17.08 -18.56
CA GLY A 97 -10.87 17.12 -17.68
C GLY A 97 -11.09 17.81 -16.35
N LEU A 98 -10.55 17.19 -15.29
CA LEU A 98 -9.87 17.92 -14.23
C LEU A 98 -8.42 17.96 -14.69
N PRO A 99 -7.95 19.03 -15.35
CA PRO A 99 -6.52 19.20 -15.47
C PRO A 99 -6.00 19.43 -14.04
N GLN A 100 -4.82 18.91 -13.70
CA GLN A 100 -4.07 19.46 -12.58
C GLN A 100 -3.76 20.92 -12.95
N ARG A 101 -4.70 21.83 -12.66
CA ARG A 101 -4.60 23.26 -12.99
C ARG A 101 -3.85 24.03 -11.92
N GLY A 102 -3.66 23.44 -10.74
CA GLY A 102 -2.86 24.01 -9.66
C GLY A 102 -1.38 23.67 -9.79
N ARG A 103 -0.52 24.47 -9.14
CA ARG A 103 0.87 24.06 -8.88
C ARG A 103 0.88 22.83 -7.97
N ALA A 104 2.00 22.10 -7.90
CA ALA A 104 2.14 20.93 -7.00
C ALA A 104 1.81 21.26 -5.52
N SER A 105 1.95 22.54 -5.12
CA SER A 105 1.62 23.10 -3.80
C SER A 105 0.14 23.41 -3.57
N ASP A 106 -0.68 23.45 -4.62
CA ASP A 106 -2.06 23.91 -4.55
C ASP A 106 -3.02 22.73 -4.27
N GLY A 107 -3.92 22.91 -3.31
CA GLY A 107 -4.92 21.91 -2.95
C GLY A 107 -4.31 20.63 -2.37
N PHE A 108 -4.71 19.48 -2.93
CA PHE A 108 -4.13 18.16 -2.65
C PHE A 108 -3.38 17.67 -3.88
N HIS A 109 -2.03 17.71 -3.89
CA HIS A 109 -1.21 17.32 -5.05
C HIS A 109 -1.67 17.93 -6.39
N GLY A 110 -2.07 19.21 -6.40
CA GLY A 110 -2.52 19.93 -7.60
C GLY A 110 -4.02 19.77 -7.93
N PHE A 111 -4.80 19.04 -7.14
CA PHE A 111 -6.27 18.95 -7.26
C PHE A 111 -6.96 20.06 -6.45
N LEU A 112 -7.77 20.88 -7.13
CA LEU A 112 -8.54 21.94 -6.48
C LEU A 112 -9.68 21.36 -5.61
N PRO A 113 -9.97 21.91 -4.43
CA PRO A 113 -11.07 21.45 -3.57
C PRO A 113 -12.44 21.38 -4.26
N GLU A 114 -12.73 22.31 -5.17
CA GLU A 114 -13.98 22.40 -5.95
C GLU A 114 -14.16 21.18 -6.86
N ASP A 115 -13.06 20.76 -7.47
CA ASP A 115 -12.99 19.63 -8.38
C ASP A 115 -13.25 18.31 -7.65
N ILE A 116 -12.67 18.17 -6.46
CA ILE A 116 -12.89 17.03 -5.55
C ILE A 116 -14.35 16.96 -5.12
N LYS A 117 -14.98 18.11 -4.77
CA LYS A 117 -16.40 18.16 -4.39
C LYS A 117 -17.33 17.76 -5.54
N LYS A 118 -17.06 18.26 -6.74
CA LYS A 118 -17.83 17.92 -7.95
C LYS A 118 -17.77 16.42 -8.22
N GLU A 119 -16.58 15.83 -8.12
CA GLU A 119 -16.41 14.42 -8.38
C GLU A 119 -17.00 13.53 -7.28
N THR A 120 -16.89 13.93 -6.02
CA THR A 120 -17.56 13.25 -4.90
C THR A 120 -19.09 13.22 -5.12
N SER A 121 -19.66 14.33 -5.59
CA SER A 121 -21.10 14.42 -5.90
C SER A 121 -21.50 13.49 -7.07
N ARG A 122 -20.63 13.32 -8.07
CA ARG A 122 -20.86 12.39 -9.19
C ARG A 122 -20.79 10.94 -8.72
N ALA A 123 -19.75 10.60 -7.95
CA ALA A 123 -19.53 9.29 -7.36
C ALA A 123 -20.69 8.87 -6.45
N ALA A 124 -21.30 9.81 -5.71
CA ALA A 124 -22.45 9.56 -4.84
C ALA A 124 -23.66 8.95 -5.58
N ARG A 125 -23.77 9.10 -6.90
CA ARG A 125 -24.84 8.50 -7.69
C ARG A 125 -24.53 7.07 -8.14
N LYS A 126 -23.26 6.68 -8.17
CA LYS A 126 -22.76 5.39 -8.66
C LYS A 126 -22.85 4.33 -7.57
N THR A 127 -23.27 3.13 -7.95
CA THR A 127 -23.45 2.00 -7.03
C THR A 127 -22.30 1.01 -7.17
N CYS A 128 -21.71 0.61 -6.05
CA CYS A 128 -20.68 -0.41 -5.99
C CYS A 128 -21.24 -1.78 -6.40
N PHE A 129 -20.63 -2.47 -7.36
CA PHE A 129 -21.08 -3.79 -7.78
C PHE A 129 -20.84 -4.88 -6.70
N VAL A 130 -19.91 -4.62 -5.78
CA VAL A 130 -19.54 -5.53 -4.67
C VAL A 130 -20.47 -5.31 -3.47
N CYS A 131 -20.39 -4.17 -2.78
CA CYS A 131 -21.15 -3.91 -1.55
C CYS A 131 -22.55 -3.30 -1.77
N LYS A 132 -22.93 -3.00 -3.02
CA LYS A 132 -24.23 -2.39 -3.41
C LYS A 132 -24.53 -1.00 -2.82
N LYS A 133 -23.60 -0.38 -2.10
CA LYS A 133 -23.71 0.99 -1.58
C LYS A 133 -23.36 2.03 -2.64
N LYS A 134 -23.85 3.26 -2.46
CA LYS A 134 -23.52 4.43 -3.27
C LYS A 134 -22.13 4.98 -2.94
N GLY A 135 -21.54 5.78 -3.84
CA GLY A 135 -20.21 6.38 -3.65
C GLY A 135 -19.08 5.74 -4.48
N ALA A 136 -19.40 4.73 -5.29
CA ALA A 136 -18.42 3.96 -6.04
C ALA A 136 -17.91 4.70 -7.28
N ALA A 137 -16.83 5.46 -7.09
CA ALA A 137 -16.31 6.36 -8.11
C ALA A 137 -15.46 5.67 -9.18
N ILE A 138 -14.82 4.54 -8.86
CA ILE A 138 -13.94 3.81 -9.77
C ILE A 138 -14.79 2.92 -10.66
N PHE A 139 -14.51 2.90 -11.96
CA PHE A 139 -15.23 2.07 -12.92
C PHE A 139 -14.29 1.19 -13.75
N CYS A 140 -14.83 0.10 -14.29
CA CYS A 140 -14.08 -0.75 -15.21
C CYS A 140 -13.98 -0.09 -16.59
N GLN A 141 -12.77 0.12 -17.08
CA GLN A 141 -12.51 0.81 -18.35
C GLN A 141 -12.74 -0.05 -19.60
N LYS A 142 -13.03 -1.35 -19.45
CA LYS A 142 -13.41 -2.19 -20.60
C LYS A 142 -14.71 -1.65 -21.21
N GLU A 143 -14.70 -1.49 -22.53
CA GLU A 143 -15.87 -1.05 -23.29
C GLU A 143 -17.12 -1.85 -22.92
N ARG A 144 -18.26 -1.14 -22.81
CA ARG A 144 -19.57 -1.68 -22.45
C ARG A 144 -19.67 -2.29 -21.04
N CYS A 145 -18.60 -2.32 -20.25
CA CYS A 145 -18.68 -2.69 -18.84
C CYS A 145 -19.22 -1.52 -18.00
N ARG A 146 -20.28 -1.76 -17.23
CA ARG A 146 -20.91 -0.73 -16.37
C ARG A 146 -20.61 -0.93 -14.88
N ARG A 147 -19.63 -1.78 -14.54
CA ARG A 147 -19.26 -2.08 -13.15
C ARG A 147 -18.50 -0.90 -12.55
N ASN A 148 -19.00 -0.40 -11.42
CA ASN A 148 -18.35 0.60 -10.58
C ASN A 148 -18.05 -0.01 -9.21
N PHE A 149 -16.97 0.38 -8.55
CA PHE A 149 -16.57 -0.15 -7.26
C PHE A 149 -15.86 0.90 -6.40
N HIS A 150 -15.83 0.68 -5.08
CA HIS A 150 -14.91 1.40 -4.21
C HIS A 150 -13.54 0.73 -4.33
N LEU A 151 -12.45 1.48 -4.15
CA LEU A 151 -11.10 0.90 -4.17
C LEU A 151 -10.94 -0.32 -3.24
N PRO A 152 -11.30 -0.26 -1.94
CA PRO A 152 -11.17 -1.41 -1.04
C PRO A 152 -12.02 -2.61 -1.52
N CYS A 153 -13.29 -2.38 -1.85
CA CYS A 153 -14.17 -3.43 -2.36
C CYS A 153 -13.65 -4.06 -3.66
N GLY A 154 -13.07 -3.25 -4.55
CA GLY A 154 -12.46 -3.71 -5.79
C GLY A 154 -11.28 -4.63 -5.51
N ARG A 155 -10.36 -4.21 -4.64
CA ARG A 155 -9.19 -5.00 -4.25
C ARG A 155 -9.59 -6.35 -3.63
N GLU A 156 -10.54 -6.35 -2.69
CA GLU A 156 -11.07 -7.58 -2.08
C GLU A 156 -11.70 -8.52 -3.10
N ARG A 157 -12.31 -7.97 -4.15
CA ARG A 157 -12.93 -8.74 -5.25
C ARG A 157 -11.93 -9.08 -6.38
N GLY A 158 -10.63 -8.81 -6.19
CA GLY A 158 -9.61 -9.08 -7.19
C GLY A 158 -9.66 -8.18 -8.42
N CYS A 159 -10.27 -6.98 -8.33
CA CYS A 159 -10.15 -5.95 -9.36
C CYS A 159 -8.74 -5.37 -9.37
N ILE A 160 -8.27 -4.93 -10.54
CA ILE A 160 -6.95 -4.31 -10.70
C ILE A 160 -7.12 -2.83 -11.03
N SER A 161 -6.43 -1.98 -10.26
CA SER A 161 -6.29 -0.55 -10.53
C SER A 161 -4.83 -0.26 -10.85
N GLN A 162 -4.60 0.40 -11.98
CA GLN A 162 -3.29 0.79 -12.46
C GLN A 162 -3.01 2.23 -12.02
N PHE A 163 -1.82 2.48 -11.48
CA PHE A 163 -1.41 3.78 -10.96
C PHE A 163 -0.36 4.46 -11.85
N PHE A 164 -0.50 4.28 -13.17
CA PHE A 164 0.38 4.84 -14.18
C PHE A 164 -0.44 5.32 -15.39
N GLY A 165 0.12 6.25 -16.17
CA GLY A 165 -0.51 6.78 -17.36
C GLY A 165 -1.90 7.36 -17.06
N GLU A 166 -2.93 6.78 -17.67
CA GLU A 166 -4.35 7.18 -17.52
C GLU A 166 -5.04 6.56 -16.29
N TYR A 167 -4.30 5.94 -15.36
CA TYR A 167 -4.83 5.38 -14.10
C TYR A 167 -6.04 4.45 -14.28
N LYS A 168 -5.94 3.51 -15.23
CA LYS A 168 -7.04 2.62 -15.63
C LYS A 168 -7.42 1.65 -14.52
N SER A 169 -8.70 1.29 -14.46
CA SER A 169 -9.19 0.28 -13.51
C SER A 169 -10.04 -0.78 -14.21
N PHE A 170 -9.96 -2.02 -13.73
CA PHE A 170 -10.59 -3.19 -14.36
C PHE A 170 -11.22 -4.11 -13.32
N CYS A 171 -12.48 -4.51 -13.56
CA CYS A 171 -13.18 -5.46 -12.69
C CYS A 171 -12.59 -6.88 -12.79
N GLU A 172 -12.96 -7.76 -11.86
CA GLU A 172 -12.55 -9.19 -11.81
C GLU A 172 -12.55 -9.90 -13.18
N LYS A 173 -13.52 -9.58 -14.07
CA LYS A 173 -13.68 -10.22 -15.39
C LYS A 173 -12.83 -9.64 -16.50
N HIS A 174 -12.37 -8.40 -16.35
CA HIS A 174 -11.66 -7.64 -17.39
C HIS A 174 -10.28 -7.19 -16.95
N ARG A 175 -9.83 -7.63 -15.77
CA ARG A 175 -8.51 -7.35 -15.25
C ARG A 175 -7.45 -7.97 -16.16
N PRO A 176 -6.27 -7.36 -16.29
CA PRO A 176 -5.14 -8.02 -16.92
C PRO A 176 -4.79 -9.29 -16.14
N THR A 177 -4.43 -10.33 -16.87
CA THR A 177 -3.97 -11.61 -16.33
C THR A 177 -2.57 -11.91 -16.82
N GLN A 178 -1.91 -12.82 -16.10
CA GLN A 178 -0.67 -13.45 -16.52
C GLN A 178 -0.96 -14.93 -16.73
N ASP A 179 -0.31 -15.52 -17.72
CA ASP A 179 -0.34 -16.96 -17.94
C ASP A 179 0.70 -17.62 -17.00
N ILE A 180 0.35 -17.69 -15.72
CA ILE A 180 1.17 -18.33 -14.70
C ILE A 180 0.99 -19.83 -14.88
N GLN A 181 1.99 -20.50 -15.44
CA GLN A 181 2.05 -21.96 -15.64
C GLN A 181 2.68 -22.61 -14.39
N PRO A 182 1.89 -23.19 -13.47
CA PRO A 182 2.40 -23.73 -12.20
C PRO A 182 3.36 -24.90 -12.39
N GLU A 183 3.21 -25.65 -13.48
CA GLU A 183 3.99 -26.86 -13.77
C GLU A 183 5.42 -26.54 -14.22
N LYS A 184 5.70 -25.27 -14.55
CA LYS A 184 7.02 -24.78 -14.94
C LYS A 184 7.65 -23.89 -13.86
N ARG A 185 7.17 -23.98 -12.61
CA ARG A 185 7.74 -23.26 -11.47
C ARG A 185 9.20 -23.70 -11.29
N ALA A 186 10.12 -22.75 -11.42
CA ALA A 186 11.51 -22.98 -11.05
C ALA A 186 11.69 -23.12 -9.53
N GLU A 187 10.82 -22.44 -8.76
CA GLU A 187 10.85 -22.38 -7.28
C GLU A 187 9.41 -22.39 -6.73
N GLU A 188 9.20 -23.05 -5.60
CA GLU A 188 7.90 -23.14 -4.90
C GLU A 188 7.70 -22.01 -3.89
N ASP A 189 8.78 -21.35 -3.48
CA ASP A 189 8.78 -20.29 -2.48
C ASP A 189 9.08 -18.92 -3.12
N CYS A 190 8.57 -17.87 -2.50
CA CYS A 190 8.84 -16.51 -2.93
C CYS A 190 10.21 -16.04 -2.41
N ILE A 191 11.15 -15.73 -3.31
CA ILE A 191 12.51 -15.29 -2.92
C ILE A 191 12.57 -13.99 -2.09
N LEU A 192 11.49 -13.21 -2.03
CA LEU A 192 11.45 -11.97 -1.26
C LEU A 192 11.11 -12.18 0.21
N CYS A 193 10.39 -13.25 0.55
CA CYS A 193 9.99 -13.55 1.93
C CYS A 193 10.36 -14.97 2.39
N CYS A 194 10.85 -15.81 1.49
CA CYS A 194 11.17 -17.22 1.73
C CYS A 194 9.97 -18.05 2.23
N GLU A 195 8.75 -17.65 1.89
CA GLU A 195 7.51 -18.39 2.21
C GLU A 195 6.89 -18.98 0.93
N SER A 196 6.14 -20.07 1.08
CA SER A 196 5.53 -20.78 -0.04
C SER A 196 4.50 -19.95 -0.80
N LEU A 197 4.51 -20.11 -2.12
CA LEU A 197 3.57 -19.44 -3.00
C LEU A 197 2.17 -20.03 -2.84
N SER A 198 1.15 -19.16 -2.83
CA SER A 198 -0.24 -19.61 -2.74
C SER A 198 -0.62 -20.46 -3.96
N GLY A 199 -1.49 -21.46 -3.77
CA GLY A 199 -2.02 -22.26 -4.88
C GLY A 199 -2.83 -21.45 -5.89
N GLY A 200 -3.41 -20.32 -5.48
CA GLY A 200 -4.17 -19.41 -6.33
C GLY A 200 -3.30 -18.41 -7.10
N ASN A 201 -3.65 -18.14 -8.37
CA ASN A 201 -2.96 -17.18 -9.23
C ASN A 201 -3.18 -15.72 -8.82
N ASP A 202 -4.23 -15.41 -8.06
CA ASP A 202 -4.65 -14.03 -7.75
C ASP A 202 -3.74 -13.33 -6.74
N ASP A 203 -3.07 -14.08 -5.87
CA ASP A 203 -2.14 -13.57 -4.86
C ASP A 203 -0.67 -13.58 -5.33
N ASN A 204 -0.43 -14.20 -6.49
CA ASN A 204 0.89 -14.34 -7.09
C ASN A 204 1.06 -13.40 -8.29
N ILE A 205 2.31 -13.13 -8.64
CA ILE A 205 2.70 -12.35 -9.82
C ILE A 205 3.99 -12.90 -10.39
N GLN A 206 4.07 -12.97 -11.71
CA GLN A 206 5.20 -13.56 -12.42
C GLN A 206 6.08 -12.49 -13.07
N SER A 207 7.40 -12.69 -13.02
CA SER A 207 8.36 -11.87 -13.74
C SER A 207 8.23 -12.09 -15.26
N PRO A 208 8.18 -11.02 -16.08
CA PRO A 208 8.15 -11.16 -17.54
C PRO A 208 9.52 -11.51 -18.15
N CYS A 209 10.63 -11.32 -17.41
CA CYS A 209 11.98 -11.33 -17.97
C CYS A 209 12.76 -12.62 -17.69
N CYS A 210 13.10 -12.92 -16.43
CA CYS A 210 13.96 -14.05 -16.06
C CYS A 210 13.18 -15.24 -15.50
N SER A 211 13.48 -16.45 -16.01
CA SER A 211 13.02 -17.79 -15.56
C SER A 211 11.55 -17.90 -15.12
N ARG A 212 10.72 -16.95 -15.54
CA ARG A 212 9.33 -16.78 -15.11
C ARG A 212 9.13 -16.91 -13.58
N MET A 213 10.06 -16.34 -12.80
CA MET A 213 10.00 -16.35 -11.33
C MET A 213 8.68 -15.80 -10.82
N ILE A 214 8.15 -16.38 -9.74
CA ILE A 214 6.87 -16.00 -9.15
C ILE A 214 7.11 -15.40 -7.77
N TYR A 215 6.34 -14.37 -7.45
CA TYR A 215 6.38 -13.68 -6.17
C TYR A 215 4.98 -13.52 -5.62
N HIS A 216 4.83 -13.38 -4.30
CA HIS A 216 3.57 -12.86 -3.77
C HIS A 216 3.42 -11.39 -4.21
N ARG A 217 2.20 -11.02 -4.60
CA ARG A 217 1.85 -9.63 -4.95
C ARG A 217 2.16 -8.67 -3.81
N LYS A 218 1.92 -9.10 -2.56
CA LYS A 218 2.22 -8.32 -1.36
C LYS A 218 3.72 -8.05 -1.21
N CYS A 219 4.56 -9.06 -1.45
CA CYS A 219 6.02 -8.92 -1.37
C CYS A 219 6.55 -7.97 -2.43
N ILE A 220 6.06 -8.09 -3.67
CA ILE A 220 6.43 -7.16 -4.75
C ILE A 220 5.93 -5.75 -4.47
N GLN A 221 4.73 -5.58 -3.92
CA GLN A 221 4.20 -4.26 -3.56
C GLN A 221 5.07 -3.59 -2.48
N LYS A 222 5.50 -4.33 -1.45
CA LYS A 222 6.43 -3.83 -0.43
C LYS A 222 7.79 -3.47 -1.03
N TYR A 223 8.32 -4.35 -1.88
CA TYR A 223 9.57 -4.09 -2.60
C TYR A 223 9.47 -2.79 -3.41
N ALA A 224 8.41 -2.61 -4.20
CA ALA A 224 8.14 -1.38 -4.94
C ALA A 224 8.06 -0.14 -4.05
N HIS A 225 7.40 -0.22 -2.90
CA HIS A 225 7.31 0.88 -1.94
C HIS A 225 8.65 1.28 -1.33
N SER A 226 9.51 0.29 -1.08
CA SER A 226 10.85 0.49 -0.52
C SER A 226 11.83 1.05 -1.54
N SER A 227 11.86 0.50 -2.76
CA SER A 227 12.83 0.88 -3.79
C SER A 227 12.44 2.12 -4.58
N ALA A 228 11.15 2.44 -4.57
CA ALA A 228 10.55 3.49 -5.39
C ALA A 228 10.94 3.38 -6.88
N LYS A 229 10.59 4.38 -7.68
CA LYS A 229 10.72 4.34 -9.14
C LYS A 229 12.16 4.17 -9.64
N HIS A 230 13.14 4.78 -8.97
CA HIS A 230 14.52 4.82 -9.44
C HIS A 230 15.27 3.49 -9.26
N PHE A 231 14.94 2.72 -8.22
CA PHE A 231 15.64 1.47 -7.90
C PHE A 231 14.78 0.22 -8.08
N PHE A 232 13.51 0.35 -8.47
CA PHE A 232 12.65 -0.79 -8.74
C PHE A 232 13.06 -1.50 -10.04
N LYS A 233 13.57 -2.71 -9.89
CA LYS A 233 14.08 -3.56 -10.97
C LYS A 233 13.81 -5.02 -10.62
N CYS A 234 13.94 -5.93 -11.59
CA CYS A 234 13.79 -7.35 -11.29
C CYS A 234 14.80 -7.78 -10.21
N PRO A 235 14.37 -8.37 -9.07
CA PRO A 235 15.29 -8.80 -8.01
C PRO A 235 16.34 -9.81 -8.48
N GLN A 236 16.00 -10.63 -9.49
CA GLN A 236 16.86 -11.72 -9.94
C GLN A 236 17.85 -11.31 -11.04
N CYS A 237 17.40 -10.57 -12.07
CA CYS A 237 18.24 -10.23 -13.23
C CYS A 237 18.49 -8.74 -13.41
N ASN A 238 18.06 -7.90 -12.46
CA ASN A 238 18.19 -6.45 -12.52
C ASN A 238 17.52 -5.77 -13.75
N ASN A 239 16.64 -6.46 -14.48
CA ASN A 239 15.90 -5.86 -15.60
C ASN A 239 15.11 -4.63 -15.12
N ARG A 240 15.33 -3.49 -15.79
CA ARG A 240 14.72 -2.19 -15.45
C ARG A 240 13.63 -1.74 -16.40
N GLU A 241 13.31 -2.55 -17.42
CA GLU A 241 12.40 -2.15 -18.49
C GLU A 241 11.10 -2.96 -18.46
N GLU A 242 11.18 -4.25 -18.76
CA GLU A 242 10.03 -5.14 -18.87
C GLU A 242 9.41 -5.41 -17.51
N PHE A 243 10.24 -5.65 -16.50
CA PHE A 243 9.77 -5.99 -15.16
C PHE A 243 8.91 -4.87 -14.55
N PRO A 244 9.37 -3.60 -14.45
CA PRO A 244 8.52 -2.52 -13.93
C PRO A 244 7.23 -2.32 -14.73
N LYS A 245 7.30 -2.39 -16.07
CA LYS A 245 6.13 -2.25 -16.95
C LYS A 245 5.07 -3.30 -16.64
N GLU A 246 5.47 -4.56 -16.48
CA GLU A 246 4.54 -5.64 -16.17
C GLU A 246 3.96 -5.53 -14.75
N MET A 247 4.80 -5.18 -13.76
CA MET A 247 4.32 -4.97 -12.39
C MET A 247 3.27 -3.84 -12.34
N LEU A 248 3.53 -2.73 -13.03
CA LEU A 248 2.57 -1.63 -13.19
C LEU A 248 1.28 -2.09 -13.90
N ARG A 249 1.40 -2.84 -15.01
CA ARG A 249 0.25 -3.40 -15.75
C ARG A 249 -0.63 -4.24 -14.84
N MET A 250 -0.02 -5.01 -13.95
CA MET A 250 -0.69 -5.86 -12.97
C MET A 250 -1.16 -5.08 -11.72
N GLY A 251 -1.00 -3.76 -11.66
CA GLY A 251 -1.54 -2.91 -10.60
C GLY A 251 -0.66 -2.83 -9.35
N ILE A 252 0.62 -3.19 -9.45
CA ILE A 252 1.61 -2.82 -8.43
C ILE A 252 1.83 -1.31 -8.52
N HIS A 253 1.67 -0.62 -7.41
CA HIS A 253 1.97 0.81 -7.32
C HIS A 253 3.46 1.01 -7.07
N ILE A 254 4.14 1.78 -7.93
CA ILE A 254 5.54 2.16 -7.75
C ILE A 254 5.57 3.67 -7.49
N PRO A 255 5.88 4.12 -6.26
CA PRO A 255 5.85 5.54 -5.92
C PRO A 255 7.00 6.30 -6.59
N ASP A 256 6.70 7.53 -7.02
CA ASP A 256 7.69 8.47 -7.58
C ASP A 256 8.24 9.34 -6.43
N ARG A 257 9.22 8.79 -5.71
CA ARG A 257 9.93 9.39 -4.58
C ARG A 257 11.31 8.73 -4.43
N ASP A 258 12.15 9.25 -3.54
CA ASP A 258 13.41 8.60 -3.17
C ASP A 258 13.17 7.25 -2.50
N ALA A 259 14.14 6.35 -2.58
CA ALA A 259 14.02 5.06 -1.94
C ALA A 259 13.94 5.23 -0.42
N ALA A 260 13.24 4.32 0.26
CA ALA A 260 13.01 4.42 1.70
C ALA A 260 14.34 4.52 2.49
N TRP A 261 15.38 3.79 2.04
CA TRP A 261 16.71 3.81 2.65
C TRP A 261 17.49 5.11 2.42
N GLU A 262 17.13 5.92 1.41
CA GLU A 262 17.76 7.25 1.20
C GLU A 262 17.17 8.31 2.15
N LEU A 263 16.01 8.03 2.74
CA LEU A 263 15.28 8.91 3.65
C LEU A 263 15.60 8.63 5.13
N GLU A 264 16.41 7.60 5.42
CA GLU A 264 16.78 7.26 6.79
C GLU A 264 17.74 8.32 7.38
N PRO A 265 17.57 8.71 8.66
CA PRO A 265 18.47 9.66 9.30
C PRO A 265 19.92 9.15 9.27
N GLY A 266 20.80 9.85 8.57
CA GLY A 266 22.20 9.44 8.44
C GLY A 266 22.46 8.38 7.35
N ALA A 267 21.55 8.21 6.38
CA ALA A 267 21.70 7.27 5.25
C ALA A 267 23.04 7.37 4.48
N PHE A 268 23.72 8.51 4.56
CA PHE A 268 25.02 8.73 3.94
C PHE A 268 26.16 8.95 4.96
N SER A 269 25.88 8.85 6.26
CA SER A 269 26.86 9.11 7.33
C SER A 269 28.08 8.21 7.21
N GLU A 270 27.91 6.96 6.79
CA GLU A 270 29.01 6.01 6.55
C GLU A 270 29.84 6.37 5.32
N LEU A 271 29.26 7.00 4.29
CA LEU A 271 30.03 7.47 3.12
C LEU A 271 30.98 8.63 3.47
N TYR A 272 30.69 9.37 4.54
CA TYR A 272 31.58 10.40 5.07
C TYR A 272 32.63 9.84 6.04
N GLN A 273 32.51 8.58 6.45
CA GLN A 273 33.54 7.90 7.22
C GLN A 273 34.64 7.47 6.27
N ARG A 274 35.65 8.34 6.14
CA ARG A 274 36.92 7.92 5.54
C ARG A 274 37.50 6.82 6.44
N HIS A 275 37.76 5.64 5.87
CA HIS A 275 38.48 4.60 6.60
C HIS A 275 39.88 5.13 6.92
N GLN A 276 40.19 5.24 8.21
CA GLN A 276 41.44 5.85 8.71
C GLN A 276 42.41 4.81 9.28
N HIS A 277 42.10 3.52 9.16
CA HIS A 277 42.94 2.44 9.64
C HIS A 277 43.75 1.78 8.52
N CYS A 278 44.94 1.29 8.84
CA CYS A 278 45.76 0.50 7.93
C CYS A 278 45.56 -1.00 8.17
N ASP A 279 44.83 -1.66 7.27
CA ASP A 279 44.56 -3.10 7.31
C ASP A 279 45.73 -4.00 6.86
N ALA A 280 46.87 -3.42 6.47
CA ALA A 280 48.01 -4.19 6.00
C ALA A 280 48.55 -5.12 7.11
N PRO A 281 48.91 -6.39 6.85
CA PRO A 281 49.41 -7.30 7.88
C PRO A 281 50.57 -6.71 8.69
N ILE A 282 51.45 -5.95 8.03
CA ILE A 282 52.51 -5.17 8.65
C ILE A 282 52.32 -3.70 8.24
N CYS A 283 52.03 -2.83 9.21
CA CYS A 283 51.98 -1.39 8.99
C CYS A 283 53.39 -0.81 9.07
N LEU A 284 53.79 -0.06 8.04
CA LEU A 284 55.10 0.60 7.97
C LEU A 284 55.02 2.08 8.37
N TYR A 285 53.83 2.58 8.70
CA TYR A 285 53.64 3.97 9.08
C TYR A 285 54.10 4.19 10.52
N LYS A 286 54.95 5.20 10.72
CA LYS A 286 55.67 5.43 11.99
C LYS A 286 54.74 5.82 13.13
N ASP A 287 53.66 6.54 12.81
CA ASP A 287 52.73 7.05 13.81
C ASP A 287 51.60 6.05 14.13
N GLY A 288 51.66 4.83 13.59
CA GLY A 288 50.69 3.77 13.86
C GLY A 288 49.56 3.71 12.83
N ARG A 289 48.66 2.74 13.00
CA ARG A 289 47.71 2.33 11.95
C ARG A 289 46.56 3.31 11.73
N ASP A 290 46.26 4.15 12.71
CA ASP A 290 45.11 5.06 12.74
C ASP A 290 45.46 6.52 12.38
N ASN A 291 46.71 6.78 11.98
CA ASN A 291 47.20 8.11 11.67
C ASN A 291 47.45 8.27 10.16
N PHE A 292 47.08 9.45 9.62
CA PHE A 292 47.20 9.79 8.20
C PHE A 292 47.53 11.29 8.04
N GLU A 293 48.37 11.64 7.06
CA GLU A 293 48.60 13.03 6.67
C GLU A 293 47.44 13.55 5.82
N ASN A 294 46.95 14.76 6.11
CA ASN A 294 45.80 15.36 5.41
C ASN A 294 46.07 15.71 3.93
N GLU A 295 47.33 15.79 3.52
CA GLU A 295 47.75 16.08 2.15
C GLU A 295 48.84 15.09 1.70
N GLY A 296 48.41 13.92 1.23
CA GLY A 296 49.27 12.93 0.59
C GLY A 296 48.59 12.38 -0.65
N VAL A 297 49.34 12.23 -1.74
CA VAL A 297 48.91 11.49 -2.93
C VAL A 297 48.49 10.10 -2.45
N MET A 298 47.20 9.77 -2.54
CA MET A 298 46.74 8.40 -2.28
C MET A 298 47.35 7.49 -3.34
N GLY A 299 48.51 6.92 -3.04
CA GLY A 299 49.00 5.74 -3.74
C GLY A 299 48.08 4.60 -3.39
N ALA A 300 47.03 4.41 -4.18
CA ALA A 300 46.12 3.28 -4.07
C ALA A 300 46.86 2.01 -4.46
N SER A 301 47.68 1.49 -3.54
CA SER A 301 48.18 0.13 -3.57
C SER A 301 47.02 -0.78 -3.17
N PHE A 302 46.04 -0.91 -4.07
CA PHE A 302 45.13 -2.05 -4.04
C PHE A 302 46.02 -3.29 -4.10
N CYS A 303 46.09 -4.01 -2.99
CA CYS A 303 46.74 -5.31 -2.96
C CYS A 303 45.94 -6.20 -3.92
N ALA A 304 46.47 -6.33 -5.13
CA ALA A 304 46.03 -7.28 -6.11
C ALA A 304 46.09 -8.66 -5.45
N LEU A 305 44.92 -9.27 -5.24
CA LEU A 305 44.61 -10.65 -5.59
C LEU A 305 43.11 -10.86 -5.33
N GLY A 306 42.33 -10.84 -6.41
CA GLY A 306 41.01 -11.48 -6.42
C GLY A 306 39.78 -10.64 -6.79
N LEU A 307 39.83 -9.98 -7.94
CA LEU A 307 38.68 -9.67 -8.83
C LEU A 307 37.54 -8.82 -8.24
N TYR A 308 37.46 -7.54 -8.62
CA TYR A 308 36.40 -6.96 -9.48
C TYR A 308 36.70 -5.45 -9.68
N GLN A 309 36.76 -5.02 -10.95
CA GLN A 309 37.05 -3.64 -11.37
C GLN A 309 36.00 -2.63 -10.87
N PRO A 310 36.39 -1.36 -10.70
CA PRO A 310 35.55 -0.24 -11.11
C PRO A 310 36.19 0.53 -12.26
N LEU A 311 35.42 0.63 -13.35
CA LEU A 311 35.51 1.65 -14.39
C LEU A 311 35.27 3.03 -13.75
N VAL A 312 36.20 3.96 -13.95
CA VAL A 312 35.95 5.40 -13.74
C VAL A 312 35.82 6.05 -15.11
N ILE A 313 34.59 6.37 -15.48
CA ILE A 313 34.28 7.31 -16.56
C ILE A 313 34.64 8.70 -16.01
N SER A 314 35.51 9.43 -16.71
CA SER A 314 35.73 10.86 -16.49
C SER A 314 34.77 11.66 -17.39
N LEU A 315 34.30 12.79 -16.85
CA LEU A 315 33.41 13.79 -17.46
C LEU A 315 33.87 14.24 -18.85
#